data_AF-A0A3D9HPW2-F1
#
_entry.id   AF-A0A3D9HPW2-F1
#
_cell.length_a   1.000
_cell.length_b   1.000
_cell.length_c   1.000
_cell.angle_alpha   90.00
_cell.angle_beta   90.00
_cell.angle_gamma   90.00
#
_symmetry.space_group_name_H-M   'P 1'
#
loop_
_entity.id
_entity.type
_entity.pdbx_description
1 polymer ?
#
loop_
_entity_poly.entity_id
_entity_poly.type
_entity_poly.pdbx_seq_one_letter_code
_entity_poly.pdbx_strand_id
1 'polypeptide(L)'
;MELVLIMLTIQALMGAFDNLYHHEITERLPSKPEARGELALHTTREFLYALIFLMIGWTQPQGLWALFLIGLMAVEIVVTLWDFIIEDQTRKLPKFERVLHTVLAINFGAILAFLLPILWAWTQLPTALVPVNYGLFTPVMTVFAIGVFLWALRDLVAVIRLGGGGLPAWQRRPIKKGQQAKPRTVLVTGATGFIGNHLVRVLLEEGDDVIVLARDEKKAKSLFGPHAEVVSDLALIPDDRKIDAIVNLAGAPVIGLPWTKARRQALLESRLGVTAQVNELIQRLSEKPECLINGSAIGFYGNRGDEPLDEAGGSQDIFMAELCRRWEEAAKLARNFGVRVCCVRTGLVLGHDGGALPQLARPAAFGLGVIFGRGDHWQSWIHVADLVALIRYLVDHRDIKGAVNGTAPHPVRQRDFVKILGRVLVRPVWLRVPKTLIRLALGEMAEIFTEGQKVLPVKAQAHGFNFHYPMLEGALRALRHDKAKVKPNREPLTVYYNHACGICRREIGHYQKLAEAGKRPLECLDINSHPRALAAYGLGPNDIRRRLYVLDGDGHLFGGVDSFIRIWALIPRFHGLAVLAQMPLVNPLAGLIYERMMVPWLWARNQRLKRTECPVCHQE
;
A
#
# COMPACT_ATOMS: atom_id res chain seq x y z
N MET A 1 43.98 2.88 7.54
CA MET A 1 42.84 2.05 8.01
C MET A 1 41.92 2.80 8.97
N GLU A 2 42.42 3.43 10.03
CA GLU A 2 41.56 4.15 11.00
C GLU A 2 40.64 5.19 10.33
N LEU A 3 41.18 6.05 9.45
CA LEU A 3 40.39 7.02 8.68
C LEU A 3 39.28 6.36 7.84
N VAL A 4 39.58 5.21 7.23
CA VAL A 4 38.60 4.43 6.44
C VAL A 4 37.47 3.92 7.34
N LEU A 5 37.79 3.44 8.54
CA LEU A 5 36.81 2.96 9.51
C LEU A 5 35.90 4.09 10.03
N ILE A 6 36.45 5.29 10.22
CA ILE A 6 35.67 6.49 10.55
C ILE A 6 34.70 6.82 9.40
N MET A 7 35.19 6.88 8.16
CA MET A 7 34.35 7.19 7.00
C MET A 7 33.27 6.11 6.76
N LEU A 8 33.60 4.83 6.95
CA LEU A 8 32.63 3.72 6.90
C LEU A 8 31.57 3.84 8.00
N THR A 9 31.95 4.30 9.19
CA THR A 9 31.00 4.57 10.28
C THR A 9 30.04 5.70 9.91
N ILE A 10 30.55 6.79 9.34
CA ILE A 10 29.71 7.91 8.86
C ILE A 10 28.80 7.43 7.72
N GLN A 11 29.31 6.63 6.78
CA GLN A 11 28.53 6.04 5.69
C GLN A 11 27.37 5.19 6.23
N ALA A 12 27.65 4.32 7.20
CA ALA A 12 26.64 3.46 7.81
C ALA A 12 25.54 4.26 8.51
N LEU A 13 25.90 5.31 9.25
CA LEU A 13 24.93 6.16 9.93
C LEU A 13 24.05 6.96 8.96
N MET A 14 24.63 7.53 7.90
CA MET A 14 23.87 8.23 6.87
C MET A 14 22.94 7.30 6.10
N GLY A 15 23.42 6.11 5.72
CA GLY A 15 22.60 5.09 5.05
C GLY A 15 21.46 4.57 5.94
N ALA A 16 21.71 4.38 7.24
CA ALA A 16 20.68 3.99 8.19
C ALA A 16 19.61 5.08 8.34
N PHE A 17 20.01 6.35 8.38
CA PHE A 17 19.08 7.48 8.40
C PHE A 17 18.24 7.51 7.12
N ASP A 18 18.85 7.34 5.96
CA ASP A 18 18.17 7.34 4.67
C ASP A 18 17.09 6.25 4.57
N ASN A 19 17.48 5.01 4.90
CA ASN A 19 16.59 3.86 4.95
C ASN A 19 15.41 4.07 5.92
N LEU A 20 15.66 4.61 7.11
CA LEU A 20 14.61 4.79 8.10
C LEU A 20 13.70 5.98 7.75
N TYR A 21 14.28 7.13 7.40
CA TYR A 21 13.55 8.37 7.25
C TYR A 21 12.90 8.50 5.87
N HIS A 22 13.66 8.31 4.78
CA HIS A 22 13.13 8.43 3.43
C HIS A 22 12.37 7.17 3.02
N HIS A 23 13.02 6.01 3.04
CA HIS A 23 12.43 4.79 2.50
C HIS A 23 11.25 4.28 3.33
N GLU A 24 11.36 4.29 4.67
CA GLU A 24 10.30 3.75 5.54
C GLU A 24 9.26 4.78 5.98
N ILE A 25 9.68 5.90 6.57
CA ILE A 25 8.74 6.86 7.19
C ILE A 25 8.05 7.72 6.12
N THR A 26 8.84 8.31 5.22
CA THR A 26 8.35 9.30 4.27
C THR A 26 7.71 8.65 3.05
N GLU A 27 8.45 7.79 2.35
CA GLU A 27 8.03 7.23 1.06
C GLU A 27 7.31 5.91 1.19
N ARG A 28 7.56 5.15 2.26
CA ARG A 28 6.93 3.85 2.51
C ARG A 28 7.09 2.90 1.32
N LEU A 29 8.28 2.88 0.72
CA LEU A 29 8.61 2.03 -0.44
C LEU A 29 8.14 0.57 -0.26
N PRO A 30 8.25 -0.06 0.91
CA PRO A 30 7.79 -1.43 1.17
C PRO A 30 6.28 -1.67 0.99
N SER A 31 5.50 -0.60 0.85
CA SER A 31 4.05 -0.64 0.60
C SER A 31 3.65 -0.19 -0.81
N LYS A 32 4.62 0.22 -1.64
CA LYS A 32 4.41 0.71 -3.00
C LYS A 32 4.85 -0.36 -4.01
N PRO A 33 3.93 -1.00 -4.75
CA PRO A 33 4.28 -1.97 -5.78
C PRO A 33 5.27 -1.43 -6.83
N GLU A 34 5.17 -0.14 -7.15
CA GLU A 34 6.06 0.60 -8.06
C GLU A 34 7.51 0.66 -7.55
N ALA A 35 7.74 0.69 -6.24
CA ALA A 35 9.07 0.79 -5.62
C ALA A 35 9.79 -0.57 -5.51
N ARG A 36 9.21 -1.65 -6.03
CA ARG A 36 9.80 -3.00 -5.92
C ARG A 36 11.18 -3.11 -6.57
N GLY A 37 11.41 -2.40 -7.68
CA GLY A 37 12.71 -2.41 -8.38
C GLY A 37 13.81 -1.77 -7.55
N GLU A 38 13.54 -0.56 -7.06
CA GLU A 38 14.36 0.19 -6.10
C GLU A 38 14.66 -0.65 -4.85
N LEU A 39 13.63 -1.22 -4.21
CA LEU A 39 13.80 -2.02 -3.00
C LEU A 39 14.64 -3.31 -3.22
N ALA A 40 14.66 -3.86 -4.43
CA ALA A 40 15.51 -5.01 -4.79
C ALA A 40 16.98 -4.61 -4.94
N LEU A 41 17.25 -3.41 -5.44
CA LEU A 41 18.60 -2.85 -5.52
C LEU A 41 19.10 -2.50 -4.11
N HIS A 42 18.25 -1.92 -3.26
CA HIS A 42 18.57 -1.67 -1.85
C HIS A 42 18.93 -2.97 -1.12
N THR A 43 18.09 -4.00 -1.25
CA THR A 43 18.36 -5.34 -0.70
C THR A 43 19.74 -5.86 -1.12
N THR A 44 20.06 -5.74 -2.41
CA THR A 44 21.33 -6.22 -2.97
C THR A 44 22.49 -5.43 -2.38
N ARG A 45 22.42 -4.09 -2.43
CA ARG A 45 23.42 -3.18 -1.89
C ARG A 45 23.69 -3.43 -0.41
N GLU A 46 22.65 -3.62 0.39
CA GLU A 46 22.77 -3.84 1.84
C GLU A 46 23.42 -5.18 2.17
N PHE A 47 23.10 -6.27 1.46
CA PHE A 47 23.83 -7.53 1.66
C PHE A 47 25.32 -7.40 1.33
N LEU A 48 25.68 -6.61 0.31
CA LEU A 48 27.09 -6.32 0.00
C LEU A 48 27.74 -5.56 1.15
N TYR A 49 27.10 -4.50 1.67
CA TYR A 49 27.63 -3.73 2.81
C TYR A 49 27.79 -4.58 4.07
N ALA A 50 26.83 -5.46 4.39
CA ALA A 50 26.95 -6.36 5.54
C ALA A 50 28.21 -7.24 5.44
N LEU A 51 28.51 -7.76 4.25
CA LEU A 51 29.72 -8.54 3.99
C LEU A 51 30.98 -7.68 4.06
N ILE A 52 30.97 -6.48 3.48
CA ILE A 52 32.09 -5.52 3.54
C ILE A 52 32.43 -5.17 5.00
N PHE A 53 31.44 -4.83 5.83
CA PHE A 53 31.65 -4.49 7.24
C PHE A 53 32.23 -5.67 8.04
N LEU A 54 31.77 -6.90 7.81
CA LEU A 54 32.33 -8.07 8.49
C LEU A 54 33.76 -8.34 8.05
N MET A 55 34.04 -8.31 6.74
CA MET A 55 35.38 -8.57 6.22
C MET A 55 36.37 -7.52 6.71
N ILE A 56 36.08 -6.23 6.53
CA ILE A 56 36.98 -5.14 6.93
C ILE A 56 37.06 -5.02 8.46
N GLY A 57 35.99 -5.30 9.20
CA GLY A 57 35.95 -5.13 10.65
C GLY A 57 36.76 -6.16 11.43
N TRP A 58 36.86 -7.39 10.92
CA TRP A 58 37.48 -8.52 11.59
C TRP A 58 38.71 -9.09 10.90
N THR A 59 38.90 -8.80 9.61
CA THR A 59 39.99 -9.38 8.83
C THR A 59 40.74 -8.35 8.01
N GLN A 60 42.01 -8.63 7.80
CA GLN A 60 42.79 -8.13 6.69
C GLN A 60 42.76 -9.21 5.59
N PRO A 61 41.87 -9.08 4.59
CA PRO A 61 41.85 -9.99 3.45
C PRO A 61 43.12 -9.80 2.60
N GLN A 62 43.83 -10.88 2.34
CA GLN A 62 45.08 -10.92 1.57
C GLN A 62 44.94 -11.80 0.33
N GLY A 63 45.75 -11.54 -0.69
CA GLY A 63 45.76 -12.29 -1.95
C GLY A 63 44.39 -12.28 -2.64
N LEU A 64 43.85 -13.47 -2.94
CA LEU A 64 42.55 -13.61 -3.61
C LEU A 64 41.38 -13.00 -2.81
N TRP A 65 41.47 -12.95 -1.48
CA TRP A 65 40.42 -12.32 -0.66
C TRP A 65 40.41 -10.81 -0.79
N ALA A 66 41.58 -10.18 -0.98
CA ALA A 66 41.68 -8.75 -1.26
C ALA A 66 41.07 -8.42 -2.64
N LEU A 67 41.37 -9.24 -3.66
CA LEU A 67 40.77 -9.11 -4.99
C LEU A 67 39.25 -9.32 -4.96
N PHE A 68 38.77 -10.30 -4.18
CA PHE A 68 37.34 -10.51 -3.97
C PHE A 68 36.67 -9.27 -3.37
N LEU A 69 37.28 -8.66 -2.34
CA LEU A 69 36.75 -7.45 -1.73
C LEU A 69 36.74 -6.26 -2.69
N ILE A 70 37.78 -6.09 -3.51
CA ILE A 70 37.79 -5.08 -4.59
C ILE A 70 36.64 -5.33 -5.58
N GLY A 71 36.43 -6.58 -6.00
CA GLY A 71 35.32 -6.95 -6.87
C GLY A 71 33.95 -6.68 -6.24
N LEU A 72 33.80 -6.96 -4.95
CA LEU A 72 32.59 -6.67 -4.18
C LEU A 72 32.27 -5.18 -4.16
N MET A 73 33.27 -4.33 -3.95
CA MET A 73 33.14 -2.87 -4.02
C MET A 73 32.80 -2.39 -5.44
N ALA A 74 33.37 -2.99 -6.48
CA ALA A 74 33.02 -2.65 -7.86
C ALA A 74 31.56 -2.99 -8.20
N VAL A 75 31.06 -4.14 -7.73
CA VAL A 75 29.64 -4.49 -7.86
C VAL A 75 28.76 -3.51 -7.10
N GLU A 76 29.15 -3.11 -5.89
CA GLU A 76 28.43 -2.10 -5.11
C GLU A 76 28.31 -0.78 -5.86
N ILE A 77 29.39 -0.29 -6.49
CA ILE A 77 29.37 0.94 -7.31
C ILE A 77 28.32 0.82 -8.44
N VAL A 78 28.32 -0.31 -9.15
CA VAL A 78 27.38 -0.55 -10.25
C VAL A 78 25.94 -0.56 -9.73
N VAL A 79 25.69 -1.25 -8.61
CA VAL A 79 24.35 -1.28 -7.99
C VAL A 79 23.92 0.12 -7.55
N THR A 80 24.79 0.90 -6.92
CA THR A 80 24.50 2.26 -6.45
C THR A 80 24.23 3.23 -7.59
N LEU A 81 24.98 3.16 -8.69
CA LEU A 81 24.69 3.96 -9.90
C LEU A 81 23.38 3.54 -10.55
N TRP A 82 23.10 2.23 -10.59
CA TRP A 82 21.85 1.72 -11.16
C TRP A 82 20.63 2.10 -10.32
N ASP A 83 20.78 2.12 -9.00
CA ASP A 83 19.77 2.56 -8.05
C ASP A 83 19.35 4.01 -8.32
N PHE A 84 20.32 4.91 -8.50
CA PHE A 84 20.05 6.32 -8.85
C PHE A 84 19.22 6.47 -10.14
N ILE A 85 19.50 5.65 -11.16
CA ILE A 85 18.74 5.66 -12.42
C ILE A 85 17.31 5.20 -12.19
N ILE A 86 17.12 4.10 -11.46
CA ILE A 86 15.80 3.54 -11.19
C ILE A 86 14.98 4.47 -10.30
N GLU A 87 15.59 5.08 -9.30
CA GLU A 87 14.92 6.00 -8.39
C GLU A 87 14.38 7.24 -9.14
N ASP A 88 15.19 7.88 -9.99
CA ASP A 88 14.76 9.05 -10.76
C ASP A 88 13.68 8.72 -11.81
N GLN A 89 13.71 7.49 -12.34
CA GLN A 89 12.66 6.98 -13.25
C GLN A 89 11.34 6.65 -12.55
N THR A 90 11.40 6.21 -11.29
CA THR A 90 10.23 5.72 -10.56
C THR A 90 9.52 6.80 -9.76
N ARG A 91 10.25 7.80 -9.23
CA ARG A 91 9.66 8.91 -8.46
C ARG A 91 10.50 10.18 -8.52
N LYS A 92 9.84 11.33 -8.29
CA LYS A 92 10.56 12.59 -8.08
C LYS A 92 11.16 12.64 -6.68
N LEU A 93 12.49 12.61 -6.63
CA LEU A 93 13.28 12.77 -5.43
C LEU A 93 13.03 14.13 -4.73
N PRO A 94 12.62 14.15 -3.45
CA PRO A 94 12.69 15.32 -2.59
C PRO A 94 14.09 15.95 -2.61
N LYS A 95 14.15 17.28 -2.53
CA LYS A 95 15.44 18.01 -2.56
C LYS A 95 16.41 17.56 -1.47
N PHE A 96 15.88 17.21 -0.29
CA PHE A 96 16.69 16.78 0.85
C PHE A 96 17.30 15.39 0.63
N GLU A 97 16.52 14.43 0.11
CA GLU A 97 16.99 13.08 -0.24
C GLU A 97 18.09 13.16 -1.31
N ARG A 98 17.92 14.02 -2.33
CA ARG A 98 18.95 14.28 -3.36
C ARG A 98 20.27 14.81 -2.78
N VAL A 99 20.20 15.74 -1.81
CA VAL A 99 21.40 16.25 -1.13
C VAL A 99 22.07 15.13 -0.33
N LEU A 100 21.30 14.33 0.40
CA LEU A 100 21.81 13.19 1.16
C LEU A 100 22.52 12.18 0.25
N HIS A 101 21.94 11.83 -0.90
CA HIS A 101 22.55 10.93 -1.88
C HIS A 101 23.87 11.49 -2.42
N THR A 102 23.92 12.80 -2.67
CA THR A 102 25.16 13.48 -3.10
C THR A 102 26.26 13.35 -2.04
N VAL A 103 25.92 13.56 -0.77
CA VAL A 103 26.87 13.45 0.35
C VAL A 103 27.34 12.00 0.56
N LEU A 104 26.41 11.03 0.49
CA LEU A 104 26.71 9.59 0.53
C LEU A 104 27.68 9.18 -0.57
N ALA A 105 27.48 9.66 -1.81
CA ALA A 105 28.35 9.36 -2.94
C ALA A 105 29.75 9.96 -2.76
N ILE A 106 29.85 11.21 -2.28
CA ILE A 106 31.14 11.86 -2.01
C ILE A 106 31.92 11.10 -0.92
N ASN A 107 31.27 10.76 0.19
CA ASN A 107 31.91 10.02 1.28
C ASN A 107 32.34 8.61 0.84
N PHE A 108 31.52 7.93 0.02
CA PHE A 108 31.91 6.64 -0.56
C PHE A 108 33.10 6.74 -1.52
N GLY A 109 33.15 7.78 -2.37
CA GLY A 109 34.32 8.07 -3.19
C GLY A 109 35.59 8.28 -2.37
N ALA A 110 35.49 8.97 -1.23
CA ALA A 110 36.61 9.13 -0.30
C ALA A 110 37.03 7.78 0.32
N ILE A 111 36.08 6.95 0.75
CA ILE A 111 36.37 5.58 1.24
C ILE A 111 37.16 4.80 0.21
N LEU A 112 36.72 4.79 -1.06
CA LEU A 112 37.42 4.11 -2.16
C LEU A 112 38.83 4.65 -2.36
N ALA A 113 39.00 5.97 -2.38
CA ALA A 113 40.30 6.61 -2.59
C ALA A 113 41.34 6.20 -1.53
N PHE A 114 40.92 6.04 -0.27
CA PHE A 114 41.82 5.62 0.81
C PHE A 114 41.94 4.10 0.97
N LEU A 115 40.90 3.34 0.64
CA LEU A 115 40.87 1.89 0.84
C LEU A 115 41.47 1.12 -0.33
N LEU A 116 41.26 1.54 -1.59
CA LEU A 116 41.75 0.81 -2.77
C LEU A 116 43.28 0.64 -2.79
N PRO A 117 44.11 1.65 -2.46
CA PRO A 117 45.57 1.45 -2.38
C PRO A 117 45.97 0.41 -1.34
N ILE A 118 45.24 0.36 -0.22
CA ILE A 118 45.48 -0.62 0.86
C ILE A 118 45.12 -2.02 0.39
N LEU A 119 43.93 -2.19 -0.21
CA LEU A 119 43.50 -3.47 -0.75
C LEU A 119 44.43 -3.95 -1.86
N TRP A 120 44.87 -3.04 -2.73
CA TRP A 120 45.83 -3.34 -3.80
C TRP A 120 47.16 -3.84 -3.24
N ALA A 121 47.68 -3.21 -2.18
CA ALA A 121 48.86 -3.73 -1.51
C ALA A 121 48.63 -5.14 -0.92
N TRP A 122 47.44 -5.41 -0.39
CA TRP A 122 47.09 -6.72 0.16
C TRP A 122 46.90 -7.81 -0.90
N THR A 123 46.62 -7.48 -2.16
CA THR A 123 46.56 -8.48 -3.25
C THR A 123 47.92 -9.11 -3.53
N GLN A 124 49.02 -8.44 -3.17
CA GLN A 124 50.39 -8.92 -3.37
C GLN A 124 50.85 -9.89 -2.26
N LEU A 125 50.04 -10.06 -1.21
CA LEU A 125 50.31 -10.97 -0.11
C LEU A 125 49.73 -12.37 -0.40
N PRO A 126 50.25 -13.44 0.25
CA PRO A 126 49.66 -14.77 0.15
C PRO A 126 48.17 -14.77 0.55
N THR A 127 47.35 -15.58 -0.14
CA THR A 127 45.91 -15.63 0.12
C THR A 127 45.62 -16.10 1.56
N ALA A 128 45.08 -15.19 2.37
CA ALA A 128 44.71 -15.44 3.76
C ALA A 128 43.63 -14.46 4.22
N LEU A 129 42.86 -14.86 5.24
CA LEU A 129 42.03 -13.95 6.04
C LEU A 129 42.72 -13.78 7.39
N VAL A 130 43.52 -12.72 7.53
CA VAL A 130 44.28 -12.49 8.76
C VAL A 130 43.39 -11.76 9.76
N PRO A 131 43.11 -12.32 10.96
CA PRO A 131 42.29 -11.64 11.96
C PRO A 131 42.94 -10.33 12.41
N VAL A 132 42.12 -9.29 12.58
CA VAL A 132 42.55 -7.97 13.06
C VAL A 132 41.60 -7.46 14.14
N ASN A 133 42.09 -6.57 14.99
CA ASN A 133 41.29 -5.90 16.01
C ASN A 133 41.58 -4.40 15.94
N TYR A 134 40.55 -3.62 15.62
CA TYR A 134 40.61 -2.15 15.49
C TYR A 134 40.02 -1.43 16.72
N GLY A 135 40.06 -2.07 17.89
CA GLY A 135 39.49 -1.52 19.13
C GLY A 135 37.98 -1.38 19.01
N LEU A 136 37.46 -0.16 19.25
CA LEU A 136 36.03 0.12 19.18
C LEU A 136 35.42 -0.06 17.79
N PHE A 137 36.21 0.05 16.72
CA PHE A 137 35.67 -0.07 15.36
C PHE A 137 35.24 -1.50 15.01
N THR A 138 35.93 -2.54 15.49
CA THR A 138 35.57 -3.94 15.22
C THR A 138 34.16 -4.32 15.71
N PRO A 139 33.76 -4.06 16.98
CA PRO A 139 32.39 -4.30 17.42
C PRO A 139 31.39 -3.33 16.74
N VAL A 140 31.77 -2.08 16.45
CA VAL A 140 30.89 -1.14 15.71
C VAL A 140 30.57 -1.66 14.30
N MET A 141 31.57 -2.13 13.55
CA MET A 141 31.35 -2.74 12.23
C MET A 141 30.47 -3.99 12.32
N THR A 142 30.57 -4.76 13.40
CA THR A 142 29.69 -5.91 13.66
C THR A 142 28.24 -5.47 13.86
N VAL A 143 28.01 -4.41 14.65
CA VAL A 143 26.67 -3.84 14.83
C VAL A 143 26.08 -3.35 13.52
N PHE A 144 26.87 -2.64 12.69
CA PHE A 144 26.42 -2.21 11.37
C PHE A 144 26.15 -3.36 10.42
N ALA A 145 27.01 -4.38 10.40
CA ALA A 145 26.79 -5.58 9.59
C ALA A 145 25.47 -6.26 9.94
N ILE A 146 25.20 -6.46 11.24
CA ILE A 146 23.94 -7.05 11.71
C ILE A 146 22.76 -6.15 11.35
N GLY A 147 22.86 -4.84 11.61
CA GLY A 147 21.79 -3.88 11.34
C GLY A 147 21.40 -3.83 9.86
N VAL A 148 22.39 -3.70 8.98
CA VAL A 148 22.20 -3.67 7.52
C VAL A 148 21.74 -5.04 7.00
N PHE A 149 22.25 -6.16 7.53
CA PHE A 149 21.77 -7.49 7.14
C PHE A 149 20.30 -7.70 7.50
N LEU A 150 19.88 -7.29 8.69
CA LEU A 150 18.48 -7.38 9.12
C LEU A 150 17.58 -6.45 8.28
N TRP A 151 18.08 -5.28 7.89
CA TRP A 151 17.38 -4.39 6.97
C TRP A 151 17.27 -4.99 5.57
N ALA A 152 18.33 -5.58 5.03
CA ALA A 152 18.34 -6.28 3.75
C ALA A 152 17.36 -7.43 3.74
N LEU A 153 17.32 -8.23 4.80
CA LEU A 153 16.35 -9.31 4.95
C LEU A 153 14.93 -8.74 4.91
N ARG A 154 14.69 -7.64 5.61
CA ARG A 154 13.40 -6.96 5.67
C ARG A 154 12.98 -6.37 4.32
N ASP A 155 13.88 -5.75 3.58
CA ASP A 155 13.61 -5.18 2.26
C ASP A 155 13.41 -6.30 1.24
N LEU A 156 14.14 -7.41 1.36
CA LEU A 156 13.87 -8.65 0.64
C LEU A 156 12.46 -9.14 0.93
N VAL A 157 12.01 -9.17 2.20
CA VAL A 157 10.62 -9.50 2.56
C VAL A 157 9.63 -8.59 1.85
N ALA A 158 9.93 -7.29 1.76
CA ALA A 158 9.05 -6.34 1.10
C ALA A 158 9.05 -6.49 -0.42
N VAL A 159 10.20 -6.67 -1.09
CA VAL A 159 10.31 -7.00 -2.52
C VAL A 159 9.52 -8.25 -2.87
N ILE A 160 9.61 -9.24 -1.97
CA ILE A 160 8.86 -10.48 -2.00
C ILE A 160 7.37 -10.14 -1.87
N ARG A 161 6.92 -9.52 -0.77
CA ARG A 161 5.50 -9.15 -0.51
C ARG A 161 4.86 -8.34 -1.63
N LEU A 162 5.62 -7.43 -2.22
CA LEU A 162 5.13 -6.57 -3.29
C LEU A 162 4.85 -7.33 -4.58
N GLY A 163 5.29 -8.59 -4.71
CA GLY A 163 4.79 -9.65 -5.60
C GLY A 163 4.53 -9.28 -7.07
N GLY A 164 5.07 -10.05 -8.02
CA GLY A 164 4.71 -9.86 -9.44
C GLY A 164 5.09 -8.49 -9.99
N GLY A 165 6.36 -8.10 -9.87
CA GLY A 165 6.87 -6.91 -10.56
C GLY A 165 6.63 -7.06 -12.07
N GLY A 166 5.55 -6.43 -12.53
CA GLY A 166 4.98 -6.53 -13.87
C GLY A 166 3.45 -6.54 -13.92
N LEU A 167 2.71 -6.86 -12.84
CA LEU A 167 1.24 -7.02 -12.91
C LEU A 167 0.44 -5.95 -12.16
N PRO A 168 -0.61 -5.41 -12.80
CA PRO A 168 -1.62 -4.56 -12.16
C PRO A 168 -2.23 -5.17 -10.90
N ALA A 169 -2.53 -4.34 -9.89
CA ALA A 169 -3.20 -4.76 -8.66
C ALA A 169 -4.58 -5.38 -8.92
N TRP A 170 -5.34 -4.85 -9.90
CA TRP A 170 -6.63 -5.43 -10.29
C TRP A 170 -6.49 -6.87 -10.83
N GLN A 171 -5.34 -7.28 -11.37
CA GLN A 171 -5.17 -8.68 -11.80
C GLN A 171 -4.88 -9.64 -10.65
N ARG A 172 -4.35 -9.13 -9.53
CA ARG A 172 -4.09 -9.92 -8.31
C ARG A 172 -5.35 -10.08 -7.46
N ARG A 173 -6.20 -9.06 -7.47
CA ARG A 173 -7.52 -9.05 -6.84
C ARG A 173 -8.54 -8.51 -7.86
N PRO A 174 -9.02 -9.37 -8.77
CA PRO A 174 -9.96 -8.99 -9.83
C PRO A 174 -11.25 -8.40 -9.28
N ILE A 175 -11.63 -7.27 -9.86
CA ILE A 175 -12.90 -6.61 -9.60
C ILE A 175 -13.93 -7.29 -10.49
N LYS A 176 -14.96 -7.87 -9.87
CA LYS A 176 -16.13 -8.37 -10.60
C LYS A 176 -17.06 -7.18 -10.81
N LYS A 177 -17.15 -6.65 -12.03
CA LYS A 177 -18.08 -5.54 -12.29
C LYS A 177 -19.51 -6.05 -12.10
N GLY A 178 -20.28 -5.37 -11.25
CA GLY A 178 -21.68 -5.66 -11.03
C GLY A 178 -22.53 -5.38 -12.27
N GLN A 179 -23.78 -5.82 -12.23
CA GLN A 179 -24.78 -5.49 -13.25
C GLN A 179 -25.94 -4.76 -12.58
N GLN A 180 -26.23 -3.55 -13.06
CA GLN A 180 -27.35 -2.76 -12.60
C GLN A 180 -28.21 -2.36 -13.80
N ALA A 181 -29.54 -2.44 -13.66
CA ALA A 181 -30.47 -2.09 -14.75
C ALA A 181 -30.38 -0.60 -15.15
N LYS A 182 -29.96 0.26 -14.21
CA LYS A 182 -29.68 1.68 -14.41
C LYS A 182 -28.40 2.04 -13.64
N PRO A 183 -27.21 1.84 -14.22
CA PRO A 183 -25.97 2.22 -13.58
C PRO A 183 -25.89 3.74 -13.43
N ARG A 184 -25.32 4.23 -12.33
CA ARG A 184 -24.99 5.66 -12.20
C ARG A 184 -23.59 5.92 -12.72
N THR A 185 -23.39 7.09 -13.31
CA THR A 185 -22.05 7.60 -13.61
C THR A 185 -21.54 8.39 -12.41
N VAL A 186 -20.51 7.88 -11.73
CA VAL A 186 -19.91 8.51 -10.55
C VAL A 186 -18.48 8.96 -10.85
N LEU A 187 -18.22 10.26 -10.73
CA LEU A 187 -16.87 10.82 -10.81
C LEU A 187 -16.20 10.82 -9.43
N VAL A 188 -15.04 10.20 -9.30
CA VAL A 188 -14.27 10.12 -8.06
C VAL A 188 -12.92 10.82 -8.22
N THR A 189 -12.70 11.88 -7.44
CA THR A 189 -11.36 12.49 -7.28
C THR A 189 -10.64 11.86 -6.09
N GLY A 190 -9.30 11.82 -6.14
CA GLY A 190 -8.52 11.16 -5.08
C GLY A 190 -8.72 9.63 -5.06
N ALA A 191 -9.20 9.06 -6.17
CA ALA A 191 -9.49 7.63 -6.32
C ALA A 191 -8.28 6.72 -6.05
N THR A 192 -7.07 7.16 -6.36
CA THR A 192 -5.84 6.38 -6.08
C THR A 192 -5.39 6.45 -4.62
N GLY A 193 -6.02 7.32 -3.82
CA GLY A 193 -5.81 7.42 -2.39
C GLY A 193 -6.53 6.30 -1.62
N PHE A 194 -6.29 6.23 -0.32
CA PHE A 194 -6.79 5.13 0.51
C PHE A 194 -8.32 4.98 0.48
N ILE A 195 -9.08 6.02 0.85
CA ILE A 195 -10.56 5.94 0.87
C ILE A 195 -11.12 5.81 -0.55
N GLY A 196 -10.57 6.60 -1.49
CA GLY A 196 -11.02 6.60 -2.89
C GLY A 196 -10.86 5.23 -3.56
N ASN A 197 -9.80 4.48 -3.25
CA ASN A 197 -9.60 3.15 -3.82
C ASN A 197 -10.70 2.19 -3.40
N HIS A 198 -10.99 2.12 -2.10
CA HIS A 198 -12.06 1.28 -1.57
C HIS A 198 -13.43 1.69 -2.13
N LEU A 199 -13.69 3.00 -2.25
CA LEU A 199 -14.93 3.51 -2.82
C LEU A 199 -15.12 3.10 -4.29
N VAL A 200 -14.11 3.31 -5.14
CA VAL A 200 -14.20 2.96 -6.57
C VAL A 200 -14.47 1.46 -6.73
N ARG A 201 -13.82 0.60 -5.94
CA ARG A 201 -14.05 -0.83 -5.99
C ARG A 201 -15.50 -1.20 -5.66
N VAL A 202 -16.05 -0.64 -4.59
CA VAL A 202 -17.46 -0.88 -4.20
C VAL A 202 -18.42 -0.41 -5.30
N LEU A 203 -18.22 0.80 -5.86
CA LEU A 203 -19.08 1.33 -6.93
C LEU A 203 -19.06 0.42 -8.18
N LEU A 204 -17.87 -0.04 -8.58
CA LEU A 204 -17.73 -0.98 -9.71
C LEU A 204 -18.37 -2.34 -9.43
N GLU A 205 -18.20 -2.87 -8.22
CA GLU A 205 -18.78 -4.15 -7.77
C GLU A 205 -20.31 -4.10 -7.71
N GLU A 206 -20.90 -2.93 -7.39
CA GLU A 206 -22.34 -2.68 -7.45
C GLU A 206 -22.86 -2.49 -8.89
N GLY A 207 -21.97 -2.17 -9.83
CA GLY A 207 -22.28 -2.06 -11.26
C GLY A 207 -22.39 -0.62 -11.78
N ASP A 208 -21.98 0.38 -11.01
CA ASP A 208 -21.90 1.77 -11.47
C ASP A 208 -20.77 1.97 -12.50
N ASP A 209 -20.93 3.01 -13.32
CA ASP A 209 -19.88 3.48 -14.21
C ASP A 209 -19.05 4.54 -13.49
N VAL A 210 -17.75 4.29 -13.34
CA VAL A 210 -16.88 5.14 -12.52
C VAL A 210 -15.87 5.86 -13.39
N ILE A 211 -15.86 7.19 -13.27
CA ILE A 211 -14.83 8.06 -13.85
C ILE A 211 -13.84 8.42 -12.73
N VAL A 212 -12.56 8.16 -12.96
CA VAL A 212 -11.48 8.39 -12.00
C VAL A 212 -10.62 9.56 -12.47
N LEU A 213 -10.56 10.62 -11.65
CA LEU A 213 -9.57 11.67 -11.83
C LEU A 213 -8.23 11.25 -11.21
N ALA A 214 -7.21 11.02 -12.04
CA ALA A 214 -5.89 10.62 -11.59
C ALA A 214 -4.76 11.28 -12.40
N ARG A 215 -3.84 11.93 -11.69
CA ARG A 215 -2.61 12.52 -12.29
C ARG A 215 -1.66 11.46 -12.87
N ASP A 216 -1.71 10.24 -12.34
CA ASP A 216 -0.93 9.09 -12.81
C ASP A 216 -1.88 8.03 -13.35
N GLU A 217 -2.06 8.05 -14.68
CA GLU A 217 -2.92 7.10 -15.37
C GLU A 217 -2.45 5.66 -15.25
N LYS A 218 -1.13 5.43 -15.24
CA LYS A 218 -0.57 4.07 -15.15
C LYS A 218 -0.93 3.46 -13.80
N LYS A 219 -0.84 4.26 -12.73
CA LYS A 219 -1.27 3.84 -11.39
C LYS A 219 -2.77 3.58 -11.32
N ALA A 220 -3.61 4.46 -11.86
CA ALA A 220 -5.05 4.25 -11.86
C ALA A 220 -5.47 3.00 -12.65
N LYS A 221 -4.92 2.81 -13.86
CA LYS A 221 -5.13 1.60 -14.68
C LYS A 221 -4.59 0.35 -14.00
N SER A 222 -3.51 0.47 -13.22
CA SER A 222 -2.99 -0.63 -12.40
C SER A 222 -3.94 -1.03 -11.26
N LEU A 223 -4.67 -0.08 -10.68
CA LEU A 223 -5.57 -0.30 -9.55
C LEU A 223 -6.96 -0.79 -9.97
N PHE A 224 -7.54 -0.24 -11.03
CA PHE A 224 -8.94 -0.47 -11.41
C PHE A 224 -9.13 -1.22 -12.73
N GLY A 225 -8.05 -1.37 -13.52
CA GLY A 225 -8.11 -2.07 -14.79
C GLY A 225 -9.00 -1.38 -15.82
N PRO A 226 -9.63 -2.14 -16.74
CA PRO A 226 -10.51 -1.58 -17.75
C PRO A 226 -11.90 -1.16 -17.21
N HIS A 227 -12.17 -1.38 -15.93
CA HIS A 227 -13.51 -1.21 -15.35
C HIS A 227 -13.86 0.24 -15.03
N ALA A 228 -12.86 1.09 -14.82
CA ALA A 228 -13.02 2.52 -14.59
C ALA A 228 -12.44 3.33 -15.75
N GLU A 229 -13.16 4.38 -16.16
CA GLU A 229 -12.64 5.39 -17.07
C GLU A 229 -11.63 6.26 -16.31
N VAL A 230 -10.45 6.49 -16.88
CA VAL A 230 -9.41 7.30 -16.22
C VAL A 230 -9.23 8.60 -17.00
N VAL A 231 -9.39 9.73 -16.31
CA VAL A 231 -9.14 11.07 -16.84
C VAL A 231 -8.01 11.73 -16.04
N SER A 232 -7.11 12.42 -16.74
CA SER A 232 -5.98 13.13 -16.14
C SER A 232 -6.34 14.56 -15.74
N ASP A 233 -7.34 15.15 -16.38
CA ASP A 233 -7.85 16.49 -16.14
C ASP A 233 -9.39 16.50 -16.27
N LEU A 234 -10.07 17.25 -15.41
CA LEU A 234 -11.51 17.42 -15.48
C LEU A 234 -11.95 18.21 -16.72
N ALA A 235 -11.08 19.05 -17.30
CA ALA A 235 -11.36 19.78 -18.54
C ALA A 235 -11.54 18.85 -19.76
N LEU A 236 -11.03 17.62 -19.71
CA LEU A 236 -11.15 16.64 -20.79
C LEU A 236 -12.52 15.95 -20.85
N ILE A 237 -13.33 16.07 -19.79
CA ILE A 237 -14.67 15.51 -19.79
C ILE A 237 -15.57 16.38 -20.71
N PRO A 238 -16.33 15.84 -21.66
CA PRO A 238 -17.23 16.65 -22.49
C PRO A 238 -18.36 17.34 -21.69
N ASP A 239 -18.86 18.49 -22.16
CA ASP A 239 -19.95 19.23 -21.50
C ASP A 239 -21.29 18.49 -21.49
N ASP A 240 -21.52 17.59 -22.45
CA ASP A 240 -22.71 16.73 -22.56
C ASP A 240 -22.56 15.39 -21.82
N ARG A 241 -21.41 15.14 -21.17
CA ARG A 241 -21.18 13.93 -20.39
C ARG A 241 -22.11 13.90 -19.18
N LYS A 242 -23.03 12.94 -19.15
CA LYS A 242 -23.87 12.71 -17.97
C LYS A 242 -23.04 12.18 -16.78
N ILE A 243 -23.09 12.89 -15.66
CA ILE A 243 -22.52 12.49 -14.37
C ILE A 243 -23.62 12.62 -13.31
N ASP A 244 -23.99 11.52 -12.66
CA ASP A 244 -25.08 11.51 -11.67
C ASP A 244 -24.59 11.98 -10.29
N ALA A 245 -23.34 11.67 -9.93
CA ALA A 245 -22.75 12.07 -8.66
C ALA A 245 -21.25 12.35 -8.77
N ILE A 246 -20.76 13.30 -7.98
CA ILE A 246 -19.33 13.59 -7.83
C ILE A 246 -18.91 13.33 -6.39
N VAL A 247 -17.84 12.57 -6.20
CA VAL A 247 -17.21 12.33 -4.91
C VAL A 247 -15.79 12.90 -4.91
N ASN A 248 -15.59 14.00 -4.16
CA ASN A 248 -14.32 14.72 -4.12
C ASN A 248 -13.52 14.35 -2.86
N LEU A 249 -12.55 13.45 -3.00
CA LEU A 249 -11.66 13.02 -1.90
C LEU A 249 -10.20 13.48 -2.09
N ALA A 250 -9.94 14.27 -3.13
CA ALA A 250 -8.60 14.76 -3.43
C ALA A 250 -8.08 15.71 -2.34
N GLY A 251 -6.83 15.50 -1.95
CA GLY A 251 -6.10 16.38 -1.04
C GLY A 251 -4.75 15.80 -0.67
N ALA A 252 -3.76 16.67 -0.45
CA ALA A 252 -2.46 16.22 0.03
C ALA A 252 -2.57 15.65 1.45
N PRO A 253 -1.80 14.59 1.80
CA PRO A 253 -1.78 14.04 3.14
C PRO A 253 -1.42 15.10 4.20
N VAL A 254 -2.19 15.15 5.27
CA VAL A 254 -1.98 16.12 6.36
C VAL A 254 -0.78 15.71 7.24
N ILE A 255 -0.61 14.40 7.47
CA ILE A 255 0.52 13.81 8.19
C ILE A 255 1.73 13.76 7.25
N GLY A 256 2.91 14.16 7.75
CA GLY A 256 4.16 14.16 6.99
C GLY A 256 5.11 15.26 7.45
N LEU A 257 5.58 16.08 6.51
CA LEU A 257 6.48 17.21 6.77
C LEU A 257 5.90 18.20 7.81
N PRO A 258 6.77 18.87 8.60
CA PRO A 258 6.35 19.92 9.53
C PRO A 258 5.50 21.01 8.86
N TRP A 259 4.53 21.57 9.59
CA TRP A 259 3.58 22.57 9.09
C TRP A 259 4.16 23.98 9.00
N THR A 260 5.17 24.15 8.14
CA THR A 260 5.66 25.48 7.73
C THR A 260 4.57 26.26 6.98
N LYS A 261 4.73 27.58 6.86
CA LYS A 261 3.81 28.43 6.08
C LYS A 261 3.59 27.90 4.65
N ALA A 262 4.67 27.49 3.98
CA ALA A 262 4.61 26.89 2.64
C ALA A 262 3.84 25.56 2.63
N ARG A 263 4.04 24.69 3.64
CA ARG A 263 3.29 23.43 3.74
C ARG A 263 1.80 23.66 3.99
N ARG A 264 1.46 24.61 4.85
CA ARG A 264 0.06 25.00 5.14
C ARG A 264 -0.64 25.49 3.86
N GLN A 265 0.04 26.32 3.07
CA GLN A 265 -0.45 26.80 1.78
C GLN A 265 -0.65 25.64 0.79
N ALA A 266 0.32 24.74 0.66
CA ALA A 266 0.18 23.56 -0.20
C ALA A 266 -0.98 22.64 0.23
N LEU A 267 -1.25 22.50 1.54
CA LEU A 267 -2.39 21.74 2.05
C LEU A 267 -3.73 22.37 1.64
N LEU A 268 -3.84 23.70 1.71
CA LEU A 268 -5.00 24.47 1.24
C LEU A 268 -5.18 24.32 -0.28
N GLU A 269 -4.15 24.64 -1.07
CA GLU A 269 -4.21 24.59 -2.54
C GLU A 269 -4.57 23.21 -3.07
N SER A 270 -4.02 22.14 -2.47
CA SER A 270 -4.33 20.77 -2.89
C SER A 270 -5.80 20.37 -2.76
N ARG A 271 -6.57 21.10 -1.93
CA ARG A 271 -8.01 20.87 -1.69
C ARG A 271 -8.86 21.88 -2.42
N LEU A 272 -8.53 23.17 -2.26
CA LEU A 272 -9.28 24.26 -2.87
C LEU A 272 -9.15 24.25 -4.40
N GLY A 273 -7.96 23.94 -4.93
CA GLY A 273 -7.74 23.85 -6.38
C GLY A 273 -8.59 22.78 -7.05
N VAL A 274 -8.57 21.54 -6.53
CA VAL A 274 -9.39 20.46 -7.09
C VAL A 274 -10.89 20.74 -6.88
N THR A 275 -11.28 21.33 -5.75
CA THR A 275 -12.68 21.69 -5.50
C THR A 275 -13.16 22.79 -6.46
N ALA A 276 -12.30 23.76 -6.79
CA ALA A 276 -12.60 24.78 -7.80
C ALA A 276 -12.80 24.15 -9.19
N GLN A 277 -11.92 23.25 -9.62
CA GLN A 277 -12.06 22.51 -10.88
C GLN A 277 -13.34 21.66 -10.93
N VAL A 278 -13.72 21.06 -9.80
CA VAL A 278 -15.00 20.34 -9.68
C VAL A 278 -16.19 21.29 -9.85
N ASN A 279 -16.16 22.49 -9.25
CA ASN A 279 -17.21 23.48 -9.45
C ASN A 279 -17.27 23.99 -10.90
N GLU A 280 -16.12 24.21 -11.54
CA GLU A 280 -16.04 24.59 -12.97
C GLU A 280 -16.63 23.50 -13.87
N LEU A 281 -16.32 22.22 -13.60
CA LEU A 281 -16.95 21.08 -14.26
C LEU A 281 -18.48 21.11 -14.05
N ILE A 282 -18.95 21.23 -12.82
CA ILE A 282 -20.39 21.31 -12.53
C ILE A 282 -21.05 22.46 -13.32
N GLN A 283 -20.39 23.62 -13.39
CA GLN A 283 -20.91 24.79 -14.08
C GLN A 283 -21.09 24.56 -15.58
N ARG A 284 -20.13 23.90 -16.25
CA ARG A 284 -20.17 23.67 -17.70
C ARG A 284 -21.04 22.50 -18.15
N LEU A 285 -21.25 21.49 -17.29
CA LEU A 285 -22.05 20.32 -17.65
C LEU A 285 -23.50 20.71 -18.03
N SER A 286 -23.99 20.14 -19.12
CA SER A 286 -25.35 20.35 -19.63
C SER A 286 -26.41 19.82 -18.66
N GLU A 287 -26.17 18.64 -18.09
CA GLU A 287 -26.96 18.07 -17.01
C GLU A 287 -26.16 18.16 -15.69
N LYS A 288 -26.75 18.78 -14.66
CA LYS A 288 -26.08 18.94 -13.36
C LYS A 288 -26.11 17.62 -12.58
N PRO A 289 -25.02 17.24 -11.90
CA PRO A 289 -25.04 16.06 -11.03
C PRO A 289 -26.03 16.25 -9.88
N GLU A 290 -26.63 15.16 -9.41
CA GLU A 290 -27.58 15.21 -8.31
C GLU A 290 -26.89 15.62 -7.01
N CYS A 291 -25.62 15.22 -6.83
CA CYS A 291 -24.88 15.56 -5.63
C CYS A 291 -23.36 15.69 -5.81
N LEU A 292 -22.78 16.46 -4.91
CA LEU A 292 -21.37 16.53 -4.60
C LEU A 292 -21.15 16.04 -3.16
N ILE A 293 -20.48 14.90 -3.00
CA ILE A 293 -20.00 14.40 -1.72
C ILE A 293 -18.55 14.82 -1.57
N ASN A 294 -18.29 15.82 -0.75
CA ASN A 294 -16.98 16.42 -0.57
C ASN A 294 -16.31 15.93 0.71
N GLY A 295 -15.03 15.58 0.65
CA GLY A 295 -14.22 15.28 1.81
C GLY A 295 -14.09 16.48 2.76
N SER A 296 -14.04 16.21 4.05
CA SER A 296 -13.67 17.13 5.12
C SER A 296 -13.03 16.31 6.25
N ALA A 297 -12.78 16.92 7.41
CA ALA A 297 -12.23 16.21 8.56
C ALA A 297 -12.83 16.72 9.88
N ILE A 298 -12.80 15.87 10.91
CA ILE A 298 -13.18 16.25 12.28
C ILE A 298 -12.30 17.37 12.87
N GLY A 299 -11.16 17.67 12.23
CA GLY A 299 -10.35 18.85 12.52
C GLY A 299 -11.11 20.17 12.40
N PHE A 300 -12.28 20.18 11.73
CA PHE A 300 -13.20 21.32 11.68
C PHE A 300 -13.55 21.87 13.07
N TYR A 301 -13.76 21.00 14.06
CA TYR A 301 -14.29 21.37 15.36
C TYR A 301 -13.26 21.99 16.32
N GLY A 302 -11.96 21.77 16.05
CA GLY A 302 -10.90 22.04 17.00
C GLY A 302 -10.96 21.16 18.24
N ASN A 303 -10.17 21.43 19.27
CA ASN A 303 -10.15 20.63 20.49
C ASN A 303 -11.15 21.20 21.52
N ARG A 304 -12.11 20.36 21.94
CA ARG A 304 -13.17 20.74 22.89
C ARG A 304 -13.22 19.86 24.14
N GLY A 305 -12.13 19.15 24.42
CA GLY A 305 -12.06 18.26 25.58
C GLY A 305 -13.13 17.15 25.51
N ASP A 306 -14.05 17.15 26.48
CA ASP A 306 -15.06 16.09 26.66
C ASP A 306 -16.43 16.42 26.06
N GLU A 307 -16.59 17.60 25.46
CA GLU A 307 -17.80 18.01 24.77
C GLU A 307 -18.12 17.01 23.64
N PRO A 308 -19.30 16.37 23.64
CA PRO A 308 -19.76 15.58 22.50
C PRO A 308 -20.11 16.52 21.33
N LEU A 309 -19.51 16.26 20.18
CA LEU A 309 -19.64 17.11 18.99
C LEU A 309 -20.43 16.41 17.89
N ASP A 310 -21.53 17.01 17.49
CA ASP A 310 -22.35 16.59 16.34
C ASP A 310 -22.11 17.51 15.13
N GLU A 311 -22.89 17.35 14.06
CA GLU A 311 -22.78 18.15 12.84
C GLU A 311 -23.14 19.64 13.01
N ALA A 312 -23.82 20.02 14.10
CA ALA A 312 -24.16 21.40 14.43
C ALA A 312 -23.02 22.12 15.18
N GLY A 313 -22.02 21.38 15.69
CA GLY A 313 -20.86 21.93 16.38
C GLY A 313 -20.09 22.96 15.55
N GLY A 314 -19.71 24.07 16.20
CA GLY A 314 -18.96 25.17 15.59
C GLY A 314 -17.46 24.87 15.42
N SER A 315 -16.79 25.71 14.64
CA SER A 315 -15.34 25.63 14.39
C SER A 315 -14.53 26.44 15.42
N GLN A 316 -13.20 26.30 15.41
CA GLN A 316 -12.26 27.10 16.21
C GLN A 316 -11.27 27.85 15.31
N ASP A 317 -10.63 28.88 15.83
CA ASP A 317 -9.62 29.67 15.10
C ASP A 317 -8.23 29.02 15.16
N ILE A 318 -8.15 27.81 14.60
CA ILE A 318 -6.91 27.05 14.42
C ILE A 318 -6.74 26.64 12.96
N PHE A 319 -5.50 26.42 12.53
CA PHE A 319 -5.20 26.14 11.12
C PHE A 319 -6.00 24.95 10.55
N MET A 320 -6.11 23.84 11.29
CA MET A 320 -6.85 22.66 10.82
C MET A 320 -8.34 22.92 10.65
N ALA A 321 -8.92 23.70 11.54
CA ALA A 321 -10.31 24.09 11.51
C ALA A 321 -10.57 25.05 10.33
N GLU A 322 -9.68 26.02 10.11
CA GLU A 322 -9.73 26.90 8.94
C GLU A 322 -9.58 26.15 7.62
N LEU A 323 -8.64 25.19 7.54
CA LEU A 323 -8.49 24.31 6.37
C LEU A 323 -9.80 23.62 6.02
N CYS A 324 -10.49 23.05 7.03
CA CYS A 324 -11.77 22.38 6.83
C CYS A 324 -12.88 23.38 6.46
N ARG A 325 -12.99 24.51 7.16
CA ARG A 325 -13.98 25.56 6.83
C ARG A 325 -13.85 26.02 5.38
N ARG A 326 -12.65 26.42 4.96
CA ARG A 326 -12.41 26.91 3.59
C ARG A 326 -12.71 25.85 2.55
N TRP A 327 -12.39 24.58 2.83
CA TRP A 327 -12.70 23.48 1.94
C TRP A 327 -14.22 23.23 1.83
N GLU A 328 -14.94 23.25 2.96
CA GLU A 328 -16.41 23.13 2.97
C GLU A 328 -17.09 24.32 2.27
N GLU A 329 -16.62 25.56 2.46
CA GLU A 329 -17.16 26.73 1.76
C GLU A 329 -16.95 26.65 0.24
N ALA A 330 -15.77 26.22 -0.22
CA ALA A 330 -15.52 26.03 -1.65
C ALA A 330 -16.46 24.98 -2.26
N ALA A 331 -16.72 23.88 -1.55
CA ALA A 331 -17.63 22.83 -2.03
C ALA A 331 -19.11 23.30 -2.05
N LYS A 332 -19.51 24.18 -1.11
CA LYS A 332 -20.87 24.72 -1.05
C LYS A 332 -21.23 25.56 -2.28
N LEU A 333 -20.26 26.11 -3.02
CA LEU A 333 -20.52 26.86 -4.25
C LEU A 333 -21.29 26.04 -5.30
N ALA A 334 -21.14 24.72 -5.31
CA ALA A 334 -21.91 23.84 -6.20
C ALA A 334 -23.44 23.98 -6.01
N ARG A 335 -23.90 24.42 -4.83
CA ARG A 335 -25.33 24.68 -4.56
C ARG A 335 -25.91 25.77 -5.44
N ASN A 336 -25.09 26.70 -5.92
CA ASN A 336 -25.52 27.76 -6.83
C ASN A 336 -25.99 27.21 -8.18
N PHE A 337 -25.59 25.97 -8.51
CA PHE A 337 -26.01 25.26 -9.72
C PHE A 337 -27.10 24.20 -9.43
N GLY A 338 -27.74 24.25 -8.26
CA GLY A 338 -28.78 23.30 -7.86
C GLY A 338 -28.26 21.94 -7.39
N VAL A 339 -26.93 21.76 -7.25
CA VAL A 339 -26.33 20.49 -6.82
C VAL A 339 -26.41 20.35 -5.29
N ARG A 340 -26.86 19.19 -4.81
CA ARG A 340 -26.86 18.87 -3.37
C ARG A 340 -25.44 18.63 -2.87
N VAL A 341 -25.04 19.31 -1.80
CA VAL A 341 -23.69 19.17 -1.24
C VAL A 341 -23.72 18.56 0.15
N CYS A 342 -22.97 17.46 0.32
CA CYS A 342 -22.62 16.87 1.61
C CYS A 342 -21.12 16.98 1.88
N CYS A 343 -20.74 17.42 3.07
CA CYS A 343 -19.34 17.51 3.49
C CYS A 343 -19.08 16.45 4.57
N VAL A 344 -18.27 15.43 4.26
CA VAL A 344 -18.01 14.30 5.16
C VAL A 344 -16.82 14.59 6.06
N ARG A 345 -17.10 14.95 7.33
CA ARG A 345 -16.08 15.23 8.35
C ARG A 345 -15.52 13.92 8.88
N THR A 346 -14.47 13.45 8.22
CA THR A 346 -13.93 12.11 8.45
C THR A 346 -13.05 12.06 9.71
N GLY A 347 -13.24 11.02 10.54
CA GLY A 347 -12.37 10.72 11.68
C GLY A 347 -11.12 9.91 11.32
N LEU A 348 -10.57 9.20 12.30
CA LEU A 348 -9.44 8.29 12.10
C LEU A 348 -9.89 7.03 11.32
N VAL A 349 -9.60 6.99 10.02
CA VAL A 349 -10.00 5.85 9.19
C VAL A 349 -9.06 4.66 9.41
N LEU A 350 -9.66 3.52 9.76
CA LEU A 350 -8.97 2.26 10.03
C LEU A 350 -9.17 1.29 8.86
N GLY A 351 -8.08 0.86 8.24
CA GLY A 351 -8.06 -0.25 7.29
C GLY A 351 -6.73 -0.99 7.33
N HIS A 352 -6.71 -2.23 6.86
CA HIS A 352 -5.52 -3.08 6.92
C HIS A 352 -4.42 -2.61 5.95
N ASP A 353 -4.84 -2.16 4.78
CA ASP A 353 -4.03 -1.78 3.62
C ASP A 353 -3.70 -0.27 3.56
N GLY A 354 -4.23 0.53 4.49
CA GLY A 354 -3.96 1.96 4.53
C GLY A 354 -4.61 2.69 5.69
N GLY A 355 -4.72 4.01 5.57
CA GLY A 355 -5.23 4.87 6.64
C GLY A 355 -4.27 4.96 7.83
N ALA A 356 -4.83 5.12 9.03
CA ALA A 356 -4.04 5.29 10.24
C ALA A 356 -3.57 3.97 10.86
N LEU A 357 -4.31 2.88 10.64
CA LEU A 357 -4.07 1.62 11.35
C LEU A 357 -2.67 1.04 11.10
N PRO A 358 -2.08 0.99 9.89
CA PRO A 358 -0.75 0.41 9.69
C PRO A 358 0.35 1.11 10.51
N GLN A 359 0.28 2.43 10.65
CA GLN A 359 1.24 3.21 11.43
C GLN A 359 1.13 2.96 12.93
N LEU A 360 -0.08 2.62 13.41
CA LEU A 360 -0.34 2.29 14.81
C LEU A 360 -0.07 0.80 15.11
N ALA A 361 -0.49 -0.09 14.22
CA ALA A 361 -0.44 -1.53 14.39
C ALA A 361 0.97 -2.11 14.23
N ARG A 362 1.81 -1.58 13.32
CA ARG A 362 3.19 -2.06 13.14
C ARG A 362 4.03 -1.97 14.43
N PRO A 363 4.20 -0.78 15.05
CA PRO A 363 4.96 -0.70 16.31
C PRO A 363 4.27 -1.47 17.43
N ALA A 364 2.93 -1.43 17.52
CA ALA A 364 2.18 -2.19 18.52
C ALA A 364 2.40 -3.71 18.39
N ALA A 365 2.59 -4.24 17.17
CA ALA A 365 2.89 -5.65 16.94
C ALA A 365 4.24 -6.09 17.51
N PHE A 366 5.16 -5.15 17.77
CA PHE A 366 6.43 -5.37 18.46
C PHE A 366 6.39 -4.99 19.95
N GLY A 367 5.20 -4.70 20.51
CA GLY A 367 5.06 -4.24 21.89
C GLY A 367 5.43 -2.77 22.11
N LEU A 368 5.64 -2.01 21.03
CA LEU A 368 5.98 -0.58 21.05
C LEU A 368 4.72 0.31 20.85
N GLY A 369 3.56 -0.15 21.31
CA GLY A 369 2.34 0.66 21.29
C GLY A 369 2.43 1.80 22.31
N VAL A 370 2.34 3.06 21.86
CA VAL A 370 2.58 4.23 22.70
C VAL A 370 1.28 4.86 23.20
N ILE A 371 1.19 5.10 24.51
CA ILE A 371 0.20 6.01 25.09
C ILE A 371 0.82 7.41 25.21
N PHE A 372 0.18 8.42 24.61
CA PHE A 372 0.70 9.78 24.58
C PHE A 372 0.19 10.60 25.77
N GLY A 373 1.11 11.07 26.62
CA GLY A 373 0.79 11.69 27.90
C GLY A 373 -0.03 10.75 28.80
N ARG A 374 -1.20 11.21 29.26
CA ARG A 374 -2.18 10.37 29.98
C ARG A 374 -3.07 9.53 29.05
N GLY A 375 -3.06 9.82 27.75
CA GLY A 375 -3.93 9.16 26.76
C GLY A 375 -5.41 9.52 26.90
N ASP A 376 -5.71 10.67 27.50
CA ASP A 376 -7.08 11.12 27.78
C ASP A 376 -7.73 11.84 26.59
N HIS A 377 -7.02 12.15 25.51
CA HIS A 377 -7.67 12.75 24.34
C HIS A 377 -8.54 11.70 23.63
N TRP A 378 -9.64 12.14 23.04
CA TRP A 378 -10.56 11.29 22.31
C TRP A 378 -10.01 10.92 20.94
N GLN A 379 -10.27 9.68 20.54
CA GLN A 379 -10.00 9.14 19.22
C GLN A 379 -11.35 8.79 18.59
N SER A 380 -11.84 9.68 17.72
CA SER A 380 -13.00 9.43 16.89
C SER A 380 -12.55 8.74 15.60
N TRP A 381 -12.90 7.48 15.45
CA TRP A 381 -12.39 6.57 14.42
C TRP A 381 -13.55 6.03 13.56
N ILE A 382 -13.26 5.46 12.39
CA ILE A 382 -14.25 4.74 11.58
C ILE A 382 -13.58 3.60 10.82
N HIS A 383 -14.27 2.48 10.64
CA HIS A 383 -13.81 1.40 9.77
C HIS A 383 -13.92 1.84 8.29
N VAL A 384 -12.93 1.50 7.45
CA VAL A 384 -12.93 1.94 6.03
C VAL A 384 -14.19 1.51 5.27
N ALA A 385 -14.67 0.28 5.50
CA ALA A 385 -15.92 -0.20 4.89
C ALA A 385 -17.15 0.62 5.31
N ASP A 386 -17.25 1.04 6.58
CA ASP A 386 -18.37 1.87 7.04
C ASP A 386 -18.29 3.28 6.48
N LEU A 387 -17.09 3.84 6.32
CA LEU A 387 -16.93 5.15 5.69
C LEU A 387 -17.33 5.11 4.21
N VAL A 388 -16.93 4.07 3.47
CA VAL A 388 -17.32 3.88 2.08
C VAL A 388 -18.82 3.67 1.95
N ALA A 389 -19.40 2.81 2.80
CA ALA A 389 -20.85 2.61 2.86
C ALA A 389 -21.59 3.91 3.20
N LEU A 390 -21.05 4.75 4.09
CA LEU A 390 -21.62 6.07 4.40
C LEU A 390 -21.58 7.00 3.18
N ILE A 391 -20.45 7.07 2.47
CA ILE A 391 -20.35 7.88 1.24
C ILE A 391 -21.37 7.40 0.20
N ARG A 392 -21.47 6.09 -0.01
CA ARG A 392 -22.47 5.50 -0.91
C ARG A 392 -23.90 5.84 -0.47
N TYR A 393 -24.20 5.65 0.81
CA TYR A 393 -25.48 6.00 1.40
C TYR A 393 -25.85 7.47 1.15
N LEU A 394 -24.89 8.39 1.26
CA LEU A 394 -25.11 9.81 0.96
C LEU A 394 -25.34 10.10 -0.53
N VAL A 395 -24.78 9.30 -1.45
CA VAL A 395 -25.09 9.38 -2.89
C VAL A 395 -26.54 8.96 -3.13
N ASP A 396 -27.00 7.90 -2.46
CA ASP A 396 -28.35 7.34 -2.61
C ASP A 396 -29.47 8.19 -1.98
N HIS A 397 -29.18 8.92 -0.90
CA HIS A 397 -30.18 9.62 -0.10
C HIS A 397 -30.21 11.13 -0.39
N ARG A 398 -31.26 11.58 -1.07
CA ARG A 398 -31.43 12.97 -1.54
C ARG A 398 -31.82 13.98 -0.46
N ASP A 399 -32.34 13.52 0.66
CA ASP A 399 -32.78 14.32 1.81
C ASP A 399 -31.62 14.79 2.69
N ILE A 400 -30.47 14.11 2.62
CA ILE A 400 -29.29 14.42 3.45
C ILE A 400 -28.45 15.51 2.78
N LYS A 401 -28.17 16.60 3.51
CA LYS A 401 -27.37 17.74 3.04
C LYS A 401 -26.50 18.35 4.15
N GLY A 402 -25.45 19.07 3.74
CA GLY A 402 -24.55 19.79 4.65
C GLY A 402 -23.49 18.88 5.28
N ALA A 403 -23.01 19.25 6.46
CA ALA A 403 -22.02 18.44 7.17
C ALA A 403 -22.62 17.09 7.62
N VAL A 404 -21.80 16.04 7.54
CA VAL A 404 -22.06 14.67 8.02
C VAL A 404 -20.78 14.16 8.69
N ASN A 405 -20.86 13.68 9.92
CA ASN A 405 -19.70 13.12 10.63
C ASN A 405 -19.42 11.69 10.16
N GLY A 406 -18.24 11.48 9.59
CA GLY A 406 -17.73 10.18 9.16
C GLY A 406 -16.96 9.49 10.28
N THR A 407 -17.64 9.19 11.39
CA THR A 407 -17.09 8.52 12.58
C THR A 407 -17.98 7.37 13.01
N ALA A 408 -17.39 6.33 13.60
CA ALA A 408 -18.14 5.30 14.33
C ALA A 408 -18.85 5.92 15.56
N PRO A 409 -19.98 5.35 16.01
CA PRO A 409 -20.80 5.92 17.08
C PRO A 409 -20.15 5.90 18.47
N HIS A 410 -19.09 5.11 18.66
CA HIS A 410 -18.41 4.94 19.95
C HIS A 410 -16.94 5.37 19.87
N PRO A 411 -16.64 6.68 19.99
CA PRO A 411 -15.27 7.16 20.13
C PRO A 411 -14.67 6.65 21.46
N VAL A 412 -13.35 6.46 21.49
CA VAL A 412 -12.63 5.95 22.66
C VAL A 412 -11.52 6.91 23.08
N ARG A 413 -11.03 6.81 24.32
CA ARG A 413 -9.80 7.52 24.71
C ARG A 413 -8.59 6.88 24.02
N GLN A 414 -7.54 7.66 23.75
CA GLN A 414 -6.33 7.14 23.12
C GLN A 414 -5.69 6.00 23.92
N ARG A 415 -5.69 6.07 25.25
CA ARG A 415 -5.22 4.97 26.11
C ARG A 415 -6.00 3.67 25.87
N ASP A 416 -7.31 3.77 25.66
CA ASP A 416 -8.18 2.62 25.47
C ASP A 416 -8.03 2.08 24.05
N PHE A 417 -7.88 2.96 23.06
CA PHE A 417 -7.53 2.57 21.69
C PHE A 417 -6.28 1.69 21.65
N VAL A 418 -5.17 2.15 22.26
CA VAL A 418 -3.90 1.43 22.24
C VAL A 418 -4.00 0.12 23.02
N LYS A 419 -4.70 0.09 24.16
CA LYS A 419 -4.95 -1.14 24.92
C LYS A 419 -5.77 -2.16 24.13
N ILE A 420 -6.83 -1.74 23.44
CA ILE A 420 -7.64 -2.61 22.58
C ILE A 420 -6.77 -3.16 21.44
N LEU A 421 -5.99 -2.31 20.78
CA LEU A 421 -5.06 -2.71 19.73
C LEU A 421 -4.03 -3.75 20.24
N GLY A 422 -3.43 -3.51 21.40
CA GLY A 422 -2.52 -4.46 22.06
C GLY A 422 -3.18 -5.81 22.34
N ARG A 423 -4.42 -5.82 22.86
CA ARG A 423 -5.20 -7.06 23.07
C ARG A 423 -5.48 -7.80 21.75
N VAL A 424 -5.89 -7.10 20.71
CA VAL A 424 -6.16 -7.71 19.39
C VAL A 424 -4.89 -8.29 18.77
N LEU A 425 -3.73 -7.66 18.99
CA LEU A 425 -2.43 -8.12 18.52
C LEU A 425 -1.74 -9.12 19.46
N VAL A 426 -2.29 -9.36 20.65
CA VAL A 426 -1.69 -10.19 21.70
C VAL A 426 -0.29 -9.66 22.10
N ARG A 427 -0.20 -8.34 22.32
CA ARG A 427 1.04 -7.64 22.69
C ARG A 427 0.84 -6.74 23.91
N PRO A 428 1.85 -6.63 24.80
CA PRO A 428 1.76 -5.76 25.97
C PRO A 428 1.77 -4.28 25.56
N VAL A 429 1.10 -3.46 26.38
CA VAL A 429 1.05 -1.99 26.23
C VAL A 429 1.51 -1.36 27.53
N TRP A 430 2.74 -0.87 27.54
CA TRP A 430 3.38 -0.32 28.75
C TRP A 430 4.10 1.01 28.46
N LEU A 431 4.45 1.27 27.20
CA LEU A 431 5.18 2.47 26.80
C LEU A 431 4.29 3.72 26.87
N ARG A 432 4.73 4.71 27.65
CA ARG A 432 4.10 6.03 27.74
C ARG A 432 5.13 7.09 27.37
N VAL A 433 4.75 8.02 26.49
CA VAL A 433 5.61 9.12 26.06
C VAL A 433 4.99 10.45 26.49
N PRO A 434 5.69 11.28 27.29
CA PRO A 434 5.22 12.61 27.68
C PRO A 434 4.90 13.50 26.47
N LYS A 435 3.82 14.30 26.55
CA LYS A 435 3.43 15.24 25.49
C LYS A 435 4.55 16.24 25.14
N THR A 436 5.35 16.63 26.12
CA THR A 436 6.48 17.56 25.95
C THR A 436 7.52 17.03 24.98
N LEU A 437 7.87 15.74 25.05
CA LEU A 437 8.82 15.12 24.13
C LEU A 437 8.29 15.09 22.70
N ILE A 438 6.98 14.81 22.54
CA ILE A 438 6.33 14.79 21.22
C ILE A 438 6.30 16.21 20.63
N ARG A 439 5.96 17.21 21.45
CA ARG A 439 5.96 18.63 21.04
C ARG A 439 7.36 19.11 20.67
N LEU A 440 8.39 18.68 21.38
CA LEU A 440 9.78 18.99 21.05
C LEU A 440 10.18 18.38 19.70
N ALA A 441 9.77 17.14 19.43
CA ALA A 441 10.12 16.44 18.19
C ALA A 441 9.32 16.92 16.96
N LEU A 442 8.03 17.23 17.12
CA LEU A 442 7.10 17.44 16.01
C LEU A 442 6.52 18.87 15.93
N GLY A 443 6.85 19.76 16.87
CA GLY A 443 6.29 21.11 16.94
C GLY A 443 4.76 21.10 17.08
N GLU A 444 4.07 21.97 16.34
CA GLU A 444 2.59 22.04 16.32
C GLU A 444 1.94 20.77 15.75
N MET A 445 2.64 19.99 14.92
CA MET A 445 2.11 18.72 14.40
C MET A 445 1.87 17.70 15.53
N ALA A 446 2.50 17.89 16.70
CA ALA A 446 2.23 17.10 17.88
C ALA A 446 0.75 17.14 18.30
N GLU A 447 0.02 18.21 17.98
CA GLU A 447 -1.40 18.34 18.32
C GLU A 447 -2.25 17.24 17.67
N ILE A 448 -1.92 16.81 16.44
CA ILE A 448 -2.60 15.70 15.75
C ILE A 448 -2.53 14.41 16.57
N PHE A 449 -1.44 14.20 17.31
CA PHE A 449 -1.18 12.99 18.08
C PHE A 449 -1.55 13.11 19.56
N THR A 450 -1.68 14.33 20.07
CA THR A 450 -1.82 14.60 21.52
C THR A 450 -3.15 15.23 21.89
N GLU A 451 -3.94 15.64 20.89
CA GLU A 451 -5.27 16.19 21.01
C GLU A 451 -6.28 15.36 20.20
N GLY A 452 -7.57 15.61 20.42
CA GLY A 452 -8.63 14.91 19.71
C GLY A 452 -10.01 15.29 20.23
N GLN A 453 -11.04 14.85 19.51
CA GLN A 453 -12.43 15.27 19.71
C GLN A 453 -13.33 14.07 19.92
N LYS A 454 -14.38 14.25 20.73
CA LYS A 454 -15.47 13.27 20.90
C LYS A 454 -16.57 13.55 19.88
N VAL A 455 -16.40 13.06 18.65
CA VAL A 455 -17.32 13.33 17.54
C VAL A 455 -18.30 12.17 17.38
N LEU A 456 -19.57 12.53 17.17
CA LEU A 456 -20.68 11.59 17.06
C LEU A 456 -21.37 11.72 15.69
N PRO A 457 -21.73 10.61 15.03
CA PRO A 457 -22.38 10.59 13.72
C PRO A 457 -23.91 10.78 13.82
N VAL A 458 -24.36 11.82 14.54
CA VAL A 458 -25.77 12.00 14.90
C VAL A 458 -26.66 12.08 13.66
N LYS A 459 -26.26 12.84 12.63
CA LYS A 459 -27.05 12.93 11.40
C LYS A 459 -27.14 11.58 10.68
N ALA A 460 -26.03 10.86 10.51
CA ALA A 460 -26.07 9.56 9.83
C ALA A 460 -27.00 8.57 10.56
N GLN A 461 -26.92 8.52 11.90
CA GLN A 461 -27.79 7.67 12.71
C GLN A 461 -29.26 8.09 12.65
N ALA A 462 -29.55 9.40 12.68
CA ALA A 462 -30.91 9.92 12.61
C ALA A 462 -31.61 9.58 11.28
N HIS A 463 -30.85 9.43 10.19
CA HIS A 463 -31.37 8.99 8.89
C HIS A 463 -31.40 7.45 8.75
N GLY A 464 -30.96 6.69 9.75
CA GLY A 464 -31.04 5.21 9.74
C GLY A 464 -29.83 4.51 9.13
N PHE A 465 -28.69 5.20 8.98
CA PHE A 465 -27.46 4.55 8.56
C PHE A 465 -26.96 3.55 9.63
N ASN A 466 -26.77 2.30 9.24
CA ASN A 466 -26.33 1.22 10.11
C ASN A 466 -24.82 0.97 9.95
N PHE A 467 -24.07 1.14 11.03
CA PHE A 467 -22.64 0.83 11.07
C PHE A 467 -22.43 -0.67 11.22
N HIS A 468 -21.64 -1.27 10.33
CA HIS A 468 -21.23 -2.67 10.43
C HIS A 468 -20.23 -2.87 11.58
N TYR A 469 -19.38 -1.88 11.84
CA TYR A 469 -18.36 -1.93 12.88
C TYR A 469 -18.50 -0.78 13.88
N PRO A 470 -19.53 -0.78 14.74
CA PRO A 470 -19.76 0.29 15.70
C PRO A 470 -18.75 0.31 16.85
N MET A 471 -18.12 -0.85 17.16
CA MET A 471 -17.21 -1.04 18.29
C MET A 471 -15.77 -1.29 17.82
N LEU A 472 -14.80 -0.63 18.46
CA LEU A 472 -13.40 -0.62 18.01
C LEU A 472 -12.77 -2.01 17.99
N GLU A 473 -13.03 -2.83 19.01
CA GLU A 473 -12.46 -4.18 19.08
C GLU A 473 -12.95 -5.07 17.92
N GLY A 474 -14.23 -4.98 17.57
CA GLY A 474 -14.80 -5.69 16.42
C GLY A 474 -14.17 -5.25 15.10
N ALA A 475 -14.05 -3.93 14.90
CA ALA A 475 -13.40 -3.34 13.73
C ALA A 475 -11.95 -3.82 13.57
N LEU A 476 -11.14 -3.75 14.63
CA LEU A 476 -9.74 -4.17 14.60
C LEU A 476 -9.57 -5.67 14.38
N ARG A 477 -10.47 -6.50 14.95
CA ARG A 477 -10.46 -7.95 14.69
C ARG A 477 -10.79 -8.26 13.24
N ALA A 478 -11.81 -7.62 12.66
CA ALA A 478 -12.14 -7.80 11.25
C ALA A 478 -10.96 -7.45 10.33
N LEU A 479 -10.30 -6.32 10.58
CA LEU A 479 -9.11 -5.89 9.84
C LEU A 479 -7.88 -6.79 10.04
N ARG A 480 -7.85 -7.61 11.10
CA ARG A 480 -6.84 -8.66 11.30
C ARG A 480 -7.22 -9.95 10.55
N HIS A 481 -8.50 -10.28 10.50
CA HIS A 481 -9.04 -11.48 9.85
C HIS A 481 -9.07 -11.41 8.32
N ASP A 482 -8.94 -10.22 7.74
CA ASP A 482 -8.77 -10.03 6.30
C ASP A 482 -7.47 -10.68 5.75
N LYS A 483 -6.57 -11.13 6.64
CA LYS A 483 -5.43 -12.01 6.34
C LYS A 483 -5.60 -13.45 6.82
N ALA A 484 -6.62 -13.75 7.60
CA ALA A 484 -6.72 -14.99 8.36
C ALA A 484 -8.14 -15.58 8.32
N LYS A 485 -8.26 -16.61 7.47
CA LYS A 485 -9.30 -17.65 7.38
C LYS A 485 -10.44 -17.31 6.42
N VAL A 486 -10.24 -17.71 5.16
CA VAL A 486 -11.31 -18.42 4.47
C VAL A 486 -11.62 -19.64 5.33
N LYS A 487 -12.73 -19.57 6.08
CA LYS A 487 -13.40 -20.81 6.47
C LYS A 487 -13.66 -21.56 5.16
N PRO A 488 -13.42 -22.88 5.09
CA PRO A 488 -13.76 -23.63 3.89
C PRO A 488 -15.26 -23.45 3.68
N ASN A 489 -15.62 -22.56 2.75
CA ASN A 489 -16.97 -22.49 2.26
C ASN A 489 -17.24 -23.86 1.63
N ARG A 490 -18.42 -24.42 1.89
CA ARG A 490 -18.77 -25.78 1.43
C ARG A 490 -19.07 -25.81 -0.06
N GLU A 491 -19.09 -24.65 -0.70
CA GLU A 491 -19.25 -24.50 -2.14
C GLU A 491 -17.97 -24.88 -2.89
N PRO A 492 -18.10 -25.55 -4.06
CA PRO A 492 -16.96 -26.04 -4.83
C PRO A 492 -16.12 -24.86 -5.36
N LEU A 493 -14.79 -25.00 -5.32
CA LEU A 493 -13.90 -24.08 -6.02
C LEU A 493 -13.91 -24.40 -7.51
N THR A 494 -14.02 -23.37 -8.35
CA THR A 494 -13.91 -23.50 -9.80
C THR A 494 -12.51 -23.11 -10.26
N VAL A 495 -11.79 -24.05 -10.87
CA VAL A 495 -10.41 -23.93 -11.33
C VAL A 495 -10.40 -23.71 -12.85
N TYR A 496 -9.90 -22.57 -13.29
CA TYR A 496 -9.71 -22.25 -14.71
C TYR A 496 -8.28 -22.58 -15.10
N TYR A 497 -8.12 -23.55 -16.00
CA TYR A 497 -6.80 -24.04 -16.40
C TYR A 497 -6.70 -24.26 -17.91
N ASN A 498 -5.47 -24.28 -18.41
CA ASN A 498 -5.18 -24.55 -19.82
C ASN A 498 -5.07 -26.05 -20.07
N HIS A 499 -6.14 -26.70 -20.54
CA HIS A 499 -6.11 -28.14 -20.82
C HIS A 499 -5.13 -28.50 -21.95
N ALA A 500 -4.89 -27.60 -22.90
CA ALA A 500 -3.90 -27.80 -23.96
C ALA A 500 -2.45 -27.86 -23.43
N CYS A 501 -2.18 -27.35 -22.22
CA CYS A 501 -0.88 -27.50 -21.57
C CYS A 501 -0.78 -28.84 -20.83
N GLY A 502 0.12 -29.73 -21.28
CA GLY A 502 0.30 -31.05 -20.67
C GLY A 502 0.71 -31.04 -19.19
N ILE A 503 1.39 -29.98 -18.73
CA ILE A 503 1.70 -29.78 -17.30
C ILE A 503 0.43 -29.44 -16.54
N CYS A 504 -0.28 -28.39 -16.95
CA CYS A 504 -1.50 -27.95 -16.28
C CYS A 504 -2.54 -29.07 -16.23
N ARG A 505 -2.72 -29.82 -17.32
CA ARG A 505 -3.63 -30.97 -17.37
C ARG A 505 -3.29 -32.05 -16.35
N ARG A 506 -2.01 -32.42 -16.24
CA ARG A 506 -1.56 -33.46 -15.32
C ARG A 506 -1.66 -33.01 -13.86
N GLU A 507 -1.29 -31.76 -13.59
CA GLU A 507 -1.33 -31.18 -12.25
C GLU A 507 -2.78 -30.98 -11.74
N ILE A 508 -3.64 -30.31 -12.51
CA ILE A 508 -5.03 -30.08 -12.12
C ILE A 508 -5.81 -31.40 -12.03
N GLY A 509 -5.57 -32.33 -12.96
CA GLY A 509 -6.16 -33.67 -12.88
C GLY A 509 -5.74 -34.46 -11.64
N HIS A 510 -4.53 -34.22 -11.09
CA HIS A 510 -4.11 -34.81 -9.82
C HIS A 510 -4.89 -34.22 -8.63
N TYR A 511 -5.01 -32.88 -8.58
CA TYR A 511 -5.77 -32.23 -7.51
C TYR A 511 -7.26 -32.58 -7.55
N GLN A 512 -7.87 -32.65 -8.74
CA GLN A 512 -9.27 -33.02 -8.92
C GLN A 512 -9.57 -34.41 -8.31
N LYS A 513 -8.76 -35.42 -8.63
CA LYS A 513 -8.92 -36.78 -8.08
C LYS A 513 -8.81 -36.82 -6.55
N LEU A 514 -7.86 -36.08 -5.99
CA LEU A 514 -7.68 -35.99 -4.53
C LEU A 514 -8.84 -35.27 -3.84
N ALA A 515 -9.39 -34.26 -4.48
CA ALA A 515 -10.52 -33.49 -3.98
C ALA A 515 -11.83 -34.30 -4.00
N GLU A 516 -12.07 -35.05 -5.09
CA GLU A 516 -13.18 -36.01 -5.22
C GLU A 516 -13.12 -37.11 -4.15
N ALA A 517 -11.95 -37.74 -3.97
CA ALA A 517 -11.74 -38.74 -2.92
C ALA A 517 -12.00 -38.21 -1.50
N GLY A 518 -11.79 -36.91 -1.28
CA GLY A 518 -12.05 -36.21 -0.02
C GLY A 518 -13.48 -35.69 0.15
N LYS A 519 -14.42 -35.98 -0.76
CA LYS A 519 -15.79 -35.43 -0.80
C LYS A 519 -15.84 -33.89 -0.80
N ARG A 520 -14.87 -33.24 -1.44
CA ARG A 520 -14.79 -31.78 -1.60
C ARG A 520 -14.50 -31.46 -3.07
N PRO A 521 -15.49 -31.59 -3.98
CA PRO A 521 -15.23 -31.56 -5.41
C PRO A 521 -14.63 -30.22 -5.86
N LEU A 522 -13.62 -30.30 -6.73
CA LEU A 522 -13.09 -29.18 -7.50
C LEU A 522 -13.75 -29.19 -8.87
N GLU A 523 -14.41 -28.10 -9.23
CA GLU A 523 -14.87 -27.92 -10.60
C GLU A 523 -13.69 -27.45 -11.47
N CYS A 524 -13.43 -28.09 -12.60
CA CYS A 524 -12.28 -27.77 -13.45
C CYS A 524 -12.77 -27.38 -14.85
N LEU A 525 -12.58 -26.11 -15.23
CA LEU A 525 -13.00 -25.56 -16.52
C LEU A 525 -11.79 -25.31 -17.43
N ASP A 526 -11.85 -25.85 -18.65
CA ASP A 526 -10.87 -25.53 -19.70
C ASP A 526 -11.14 -24.15 -20.29
N ILE A 527 -10.13 -23.29 -20.20
CA ILE A 527 -10.14 -21.93 -20.73
C ILE A 527 -10.22 -21.87 -22.26
N ASN A 528 -9.87 -22.96 -22.97
CA ASN A 528 -9.95 -22.97 -24.43
C ASN A 528 -11.40 -23.14 -24.91
N SER A 529 -12.19 -23.93 -24.18
CA SER A 529 -13.64 -24.06 -24.40
C SER A 529 -14.42 -22.85 -23.87
N HIS A 530 -13.90 -22.18 -22.83
CA HIS A 530 -14.55 -21.02 -22.20
C HIS A 530 -13.64 -19.79 -22.16
N PRO A 531 -13.21 -19.24 -23.31
CA PRO A 531 -12.22 -18.16 -23.37
C PRO A 531 -12.70 -16.83 -22.77
N ARG A 532 -14.00 -16.71 -22.48
CA ARG A 532 -14.64 -15.53 -21.88
C ARG A 532 -15.16 -15.79 -20.46
N ALA A 533 -14.87 -16.93 -19.84
CA ALA A 533 -15.44 -17.28 -18.53
C ALA A 533 -15.12 -16.25 -17.44
N LEU A 534 -13.98 -15.58 -17.54
CA LEU A 534 -13.52 -14.55 -16.60
C LEU A 534 -13.62 -13.12 -17.15
N ALA A 535 -14.34 -12.92 -18.26
CA ALA A 535 -14.53 -11.61 -18.86
C ALA A 535 -15.22 -10.61 -17.91
N ALA A 536 -16.14 -11.09 -17.06
CA ALA A 536 -16.79 -10.28 -16.03
C ALA A 536 -15.80 -9.72 -14.98
N TYR A 537 -14.62 -10.31 -14.86
CA TYR A 537 -13.53 -9.85 -13.99
C TYR A 537 -12.50 -8.99 -14.74
N GLY A 538 -12.77 -8.66 -16.01
CA GLY A 538 -11.88 -7.87 -16.87
C GLY A 538 -10.68 -8.66 -17.42
N LEU A 539 -10.67 -9.99 -17.30
CA LEU A 539 -9.57 -10.83 -17.76
C LEU A 539 -9.82 -11.31 -19.20
N GLY A 540 -8.85 -11.07 -20.08
CA GLY A 540 -8.91 -11.51 -21.47
C GLY A 540 -8.39 -12.93 -21.68
N PRO A 541 -8.60 -13.51 -22.88
CA PRO A 541 -8.14 -14.87 -23.22
C PRO A 541 -6.63 -15.10 -23.02
N ASN A 542 -5.82 -14.05 -23.17
CA ASN A 542 -4.37 -14.15 -22.97
C ASN A 542 -3.98 -14.13 -21.49
N ASP A 543 -4.72 -13.41 -20.63
CA ASP A 543 -4.46 -13.39 -19.19
C ASP A 543 -4.75 -14.77 -18.59
N ILE A 544 -5.91 -15.35 -18.91
CA ILE A 544 -6.33 -16.68 -18.42
C ILE A 544 -5.47 -17.83 -18.95
N ARG A 545 -4.80 -17.67 -20.10
CA ARG A 545 -3.87 -18.69 -20.65
C ARG A 545 -2.50 -18.67 -20.00
N ARG A 546 -2.10 -17.55 -19.40
CA ARG A 546 -0.79 -17.38 -18.78
C ARG A 546 -0.74 -17.96 -17.36
N ARG A 547 -1.88 -18.02 -16.67
CA ARG A 547 -1.93 -18.32 -15.23
C ARG A 547 -3.10 -19.21 -14.87
N LEU A 548 -2.98 -19.85 -13.71
CA LEU A 548 -4.09 -20.52 -13.06
C LEU A 548 -4.95 -19.50 -12.31
N TYR A 549 -6.26 -19.56 -12.53
CA TYR A 549 -7.24 -18.78 -11.77
C TYR A 549 -8.19 -19.71 -11.03
N VAL A 550 -8.56 -19.35 -9.81
CA VAL A 550 -9.51 -20.09 -8.98
C VAL A 550 -10.57 -19.14 -8.48
N LEU A 551 -11.83 -19.50 -8.68
CA LEU A 551 -12.99 -18.79 -8.16
C LEU A 551 -13.53 -19.55 -6.94
N ASP A 552 -13.79 -18.84 -5.84
CA ASP A 552 -14.48 -19.42 -4.70
C ASP A 552 -16.00 -19.24 -4.79
N GLY A 553 -16.74 -19.94 -3.92
CA GLY A 553 -18.21 -19.89 -3.88
C GLY A 553 -18.78 -18.49 -3.60
N ASP A 554 -18.01 -17.66 -2.89
CA ASP A 554 -18.36 -16.27 -2.61
C ASP A 554 -18.10 -15.34 -3.82
N GLY A 555 -17.58 -15.88 -4.93
CA GLY A 555 -17.31 -15.14 -6.16
C GLY A 555 -15.98 -14.39 -6.16
N HIS A 556 -15.07 -14.67 -5.21
CA HIS A 556 -13.73 -14.09 -5.22
C HIS A 556 -12.81 -14.84 -6.16
N LEU A 557 -12.18 -14.10 -7.06
CA LEU A 557 -11.22 -14.65 -8.02
C LEU A 557 -9.79 -14.51 -7.48
N PHE A 558 -9.06 -15.62 -7.44
CA PHE A 558 -7.64 -15.69 -7.08
C PHE A 558 -6.82 -16.04 -8.33
N GLY A 559 -5.61 -15.49 -8.42
CA GLY A 559 -4.70 -15.72 -9.54
C GLY A 559 -3.32 -16.18 -9.07
N GLY A 560 -2.66 -17.02 -9.87
CA GLY A 560 -1.29 -17.47 -9.61
C GLY A 560 -1.17 -18.32 -8.35
N VAL A 561 -0.26 -17.97 -7.45
CA VAL A 561 0.01 -18.78 -6.23
C VAL A 561 -1.17 -18.82 -5.26
N ASP A 562 -1.95 -17.74 -5.17
CA ASP A 562 -3.13 -17.73 -4.31
C ASP A 562 -4.18 -18.76 -4.78
N SER A 563 -4.25 -19.05 -6.08
CA SER A 563 -5.05 -20.15 -6.64
C SER A 563 -4.64 -21.52 -6.08
N PHE A 564 -3.33 -21.80 -6.02
CA PHE A 564 -2.82 -23.05 -5.47
C PHE A 564 -3.06 -23.17 -3.97
N ILE A 565 -2.93 -22.07 -3.22
CA ILE A 565 -3.21 -22.04 -1.79
C ILE A 565 -4.68 -22.40 -1.53
N ARG A 566 -5.61 -21.91 -2.35
CA ARG A 566 -7.04 -22.26 -2.25
C ARG A 566 -7.28 -23.74 -2.51
N ILE A 567 -6.68 -24.29 -3.57
CA ILE A 567 -6.77 -25.73 -3.89
C ILE A 567 -6.19 -26.58 -2.75
N TRP A 568 -5.00 -26.25 -2.26
CA TRP A 568 -4.33 -26.99 -1.19
C TRP A 568 -5.06 -26.90 0.15
N ALA A 569 -5.73 -25.78 0.43
CA ALA A 569 -6.55 -25.61 1.63
C ALA A 569 -7.81 -26.50 1.60
N LEU A 570 -8.29 -26.94 0.42
CA LEU A 570 -9.38 -27.90 0.34
C LEU A 570 -8.95 -29.33 0.62
N ILE A 571 -7.74 -29.71 0.21
CA ILE A 571 -7.25 -31.10 0.21
C ILE A 571 -6.49 -31.37 1.52
N PRO A 572 -6.97 -32.25 2.43
CA PRO A 572 -6.35 -32.51 3.75
C PRO A 572 -4.85 -32.75 3.72
N ARG A 573 -4.38 -33.53 2.73
CA ARG A 573 -2.96 -33.85 2.51
C ARG A 573 -2.07 -32.62 2.32
N PHE A 574 -2.60 -31.52 1.76
CA PHE A 574 -1.85 -30.31 1.45
C PHE A 574 -2.12 -29.14 2.40
N HIS A 575 -2.88 -29.33 3.49
CA HIS A 575 -3.17 -28.24 4.43
C HIS A 575 -1.89 -27.63 5.02
N GLY A 576 -0.89 -28.45 5.37
CA GLY A 576 0.40 -27.96 5.84
C GLY A 576 1.12 -27.08 4.81
N LEU A 577 1.05 -27.47 3.53
CA LEU A 577 1.61 -26.68 2.43
C LEU A 577 0.83 -25.38 2.20
N ALA A 578 -0.51 -25.41 2.31
CA ALA A 578 -1.35 -24.23 2.24
C ALA A 578 -1.03 -23.23 3.36
N VAL A 579 -0.83 -23.71 4.60
CA VAL A 579 -0.45 -22.87 5.75
C VAL A 579 0.96 -22.30 5.56
N LEU A 580 1.92 -23.12 5.14
CA LEU A 580 3.28 -22.70 4.85
C LEU A 580 3.30 -21.64 3.76
N ALA A 581 2.60 -21.88 2.65
CA ALA A 581 2.48 -20.96 1.52
C ALA A 581 1.66 -19.70 1.84
N GLN A 582 1.01 -19.59 3.00
CA GLN A 582 0.38 -18.36 3.49
C GLN A 582 1.28 -17.56 4.43
N MET A 583 2.46 -18.08 4.80
CA MET A 583 3.37 -17.36 5.68
C MET A 583 3.86 -16.07 5.02
N PRO A 584 4.03 -14.96 5.77
CA PRO A 584 4.39 -13.64 5.24
C PRO A 584 5.70 -13.55 4.43
N LEU A 585 6.51 -14.62 4.44
CA LEU A 585 7.76 -14.77 3.69
C LEU A 585 7.65 -15.76 2.53
N VAL A 586 6.81 -16.80 2.68
CA VAL A 586 6.73 -17.92 1.73
C VAL A 586 5.74 -17.61 0.62
N ASN A 587 4.55 -17.08 0.95
CA ASN A 587 3.52 -16.71 -0.04
C ASN A 587 4.12 -15.88 -1.17
N PRO A 588 4.83 -14.78 -0.88
CA PRO A 588 5.18 -13.88 -1.94
C PRO A 588 6.47 -14.35 -2.66
N LEU A 589 7.28 -15.22 -2.04
CA LEU A 589 8.44 -15.85 -2.66
C LEU A 589 7.98 -16.91 -3.66
N ALA A 590 7.00 -17.73 -3.28
CA ALA A 590 6.33 -18.64 -4.19
C ALA A 590 5.70 -17.86 -5.34
N GLY A 591 5.03 -16.74 -5.05
CA GLY A 591 4.47 -15.83 -6.06
C GLY A 591 5.54 -15.30 -7.03
N LEU A 592 6.69 -14.90 -6.51
CA LEU A 592 7.82 -14.43 -7.31
C LEU A 592 8.35 -15.52 -8.25
N ILE A 593 8.61 -16.73 -7.74
CA ILE A 593 9.11 -17.86 -8.51
C ILE A 593 8.09 -18.24 -9.59
N TYR A 594 6.81 -18.30 -9.23
CA TYR A 594 5.73 -18.57 -10.18
C TYR A 594 5.72 -17.54 -11.31
N GLU A 595 5.77 -16.24 -10.99
CA GLU A 595 5.63 -15.17 -12.00
C GLU A 595 6.89 -14.91 -12.82
N ARG A 596 8.09 -14.98 -12.24
CA ARG A 596 9.34 -14.65 -12.94
C ARG A 596 9.95 -15.85 -13.64
N MET A 597 9.66 -17.07 -13.19
CA MET A 597 10.25 -18.29 -13.74
C MET A 597 9.19 -19.17 -14.40
N MET A 598 8.17 -19.60 -13.65
CA MET A 598 7.23 -20.62 -14.14
C MET A 598 6.34 -20.08 -15.26
N VAL A 599 5.73 -18.90 -15.11
CA VAL A 599 4.82 -18.31 -16.11
C VAL A 599 5.52 -18.05 -17.44
N PRO A 600 6.69 -17.35 -17.50
CA PRO A 600 7.40 -17.12 -18.76
C PRO A 600 7.86 -18.42 -19.42
N TRP A 601 8.34 -19.38 -18.61
CA TRP A 601 8.77 -20.68 -19.11
C TRP A 601 7.61 -21.51 -19.68
N LEU A 602 6.50 -21.61 -18.95
CA LEU A 602 5.28 -22.29 -19.42
C LEU A 602 4.70 -21.61 -20.67
N TRP A 603 4.68 -20.28 -20.71
CA TRP A 603 4.22 -19.52 -21.88
C TRP A 603 5.08 -19.80 -23.11
N ALA A 604 6.40 -19.67 -22.98
CA ALA A 604 7.35 -19.95 -24.07
C ALA A 604 7.24 -21.40 -24.55
N ARG A 605 7.13 -22.36 -23.62
CA ARG A 605 6.91 -23.77 -23.94
C ARG A 605 5.60 -23.99 -24.71
N ASN A 606 4.49 -23.43 -24.25
CA ASN A 606 3.18 -23.59 -24.89
C ASN A 606 3.15 -22.95 -26.29
N GLN A 607 3.85 -21.84 -26.50
CA GLN A 607 4.00 -21.23 -27.82
C GLN A 607 4.82 -22.11 -28.78
N ARG A 608 5.88 -22.77 -28.30
CA ARG A 608 6.64 -23.74 -29.10
C ARG A 608 5.82 -24.97 -29.49
N LEU A 609 4.95 -25.44 -28.59
CA LEU A 609 4.04 -26.57 -28.86
C LEU A 609 2.97 -26.21 -29.90
N LYS A 610 2.38 -25.01 -29.84
CA LYS A 610 1.46 -24.54 -30.89
C LYS A 610 2.12 -24.46 -32.27
N ARG A 611 3.38 -24.03 -32.34
CA ARG A 611 4.16 -23.97 -33.60
C ARG A 611 4.47 -25.36 -34.19
N THR A 612 4.46 -26.40 -33.36
CA THR A 612 4.71 -27.78 -33.82
C THR A 612 3.43 -28.52 -34.22
N GLU A 613 2.24 -28.01 -33.85
CA GLU A 613 0.94 -28.59 -34.19
C GLU A 613 0.24 -27.95 -35.43
N CYS A 614 0.64 -26.75 -35.90
CA CYS A 614 0.26 -26.23 -37.23
C CYS A 614 1.43 -25.48 -37.91
N PRO A 615 2.13 -26.10 -38.88
CA PRO A 615 3.18 -25.42 -39.64
C PRO A 615 2.67 -24.42 -40.69
N VAL A 616 1.36 -24.35 -40.96
CA VAL A 616 0.78 -23.61 -42.11
C VAL A 616 -0.01 -22.34 -41.71
N CYS A 617 -0.22 -22.08 -40.41
CA CYS A 617 -1.17 -21.07 -39.96
C CYS A 617 -0.61 -19.63 -39.75
N HIS A 618 0.47 -19.22 -40.44
CA HIS A 618 1.05 -17.86 -40.31
C HIS A 618 1.32 -17.17 -41.66
N GLN A 619 0.28 -17.07 -42.49
CA GLN A 619 0.15 -15.96 -43.44
C GLN A 619 -1.22 -15.32 -43.20
N GLU A 620 -1.26 -14.33 -42.31
CA GLU A 620 -2.10 -13.12 -42.32
C GLU A 620 -1.79 -12.25 -41.10
#